data_AF-A0A3R6YQ24-F1
#
_entry.id   AF-A0A3R6YQ24-F1
#
_cell.length_a   1.000
_cell.length_b   1.000
_cell.length_c   1.000
_cell.angle_alpha   90.00
_cell.angle_beta   90.00
_cell.angle_gamma   90.00
#
_symmetry.space_group_name_H-M   'P 1'
#
loop_
_entity.id
_entity.type
_entity.pdbx_description
1 polymer ?
#
loop_
_entity_poly.entity_id
_entity_poly.type
_entity_poly.pdbx_seq_one_letter_code
_entity_poly.pdbx_strand_id
1 'polypeptide(L)'
;MPPAPLRSRGFTNIARRLDSVNPDHVIFGLIGANALVLFMWQTVDTSSKRQFMVTNFTTSPAHIMSGRVHTLLTAAFSHADTGHFFGNMLGLFFFGREVCAILGPKRFLGLYLGSAVAASLAQVVSQPLYSSRNSLSLGASGAVNAVTAFSICMFPHSTILLMFVLPLPAYVVGSLFILRDIWGAVGDRNTGVGHVAHLAGAGIGMFYYRRMFGRRSGFRRF
;
A
#
# COMPACT_ATOMS: atom_id res chain seq x y z
N MET A 1 32.88 37.65 2.57
CA MET A 1 32.56 36.31 2.04
C MET A 1 31.27 35.84 2.67
N PRO A 2 30.26 35.37 1.91
CA PRO A 2 29.08 34.75 2.51
C PRO A 2 29.45 33.37 3.11
N PRO A 3 28.87 32.97 4.26
CA PRO A 3 29.13 31.68 4.87
C PRO A 3 28.60 30.53 4.00
N ALA A 4 29.35 29.43 3.95
CA ALA A 4 28.95 28.22 3.22
C ALA A 4 27.65 27.63 3.81
N PRO A 5 26.70 27.18 2.97
CA PRO A 5 25.45 26.61 3.47
C PRO A 5 25.72 25.32 4.24
N LEU A 6 25.14 25.22 5.44
CA LEU A 6 25.21 24.03 6.29
C LEU A 6 24.50 22.85 5.61
N ARG A 7 25.26 22.00 4.91
CA ARG A 7 24.77 20.70 4.45
C ARG A 7 24.50 19.83 5.68
N SER A 8 23.23 19.52 5.94
CA SER A 8 22.84 18.59 7.00
C SER A 8 23.34 17.16 6.69
N ARG A 9 24.49 16.81 7.27
CA ARG A 9 25.18 15.52 7.05
C ARG A 9 24.38 14.29 7.52
N GLY A 10 23.40 14.45 8.42
CA GLY A 10 22.63 13.35 9.02
C GLY A 10 21.63 12.68 8.06
N PHE A 11 20.75 13.46 7.42
CA PHE A 11 19.69 12.92 6.53
C PHE A 11 20.26 12.26 5.27
N THR A 12 21.37 12.78 4.76
CA THR A 12 22.06 12.23 3.59
C THR A 12 22.73 10.88 3.86
N ASN A 13 23.02 10.54 5.12
CA ASN A 13 23.58 9.25 5.51
C ASN A 13 22.52 8.14 5.56
N ILE A 14 21.33 8.41 6.12
CA ILE A 14 20.23 7.43 6.18
C ILE A 14 19.74 7.09 4.77
N ALA A 15 19.56 8.11 3.93
CA ALA A 15 19.18 7.92 2.53
C ALA A 15 20.14 6.99 1.79
N ARG A 16 21.46 7.23 1.90
CA ARG A 16 22.48 6.39 1.27
C ARG A 16 22.50 4.96 1.82
N ARG A 17 22.30 4.79 3.12
CA ARG A 17 22.21 3.46 3.74
C ARG A 17 21.01 2.67 3.23
N LEU A 18 19.86 3.32 3.05
CA LEU A 18 18.67 2.66 2.47
C LEU A 18 18.93 2.23 1.03
N ASP A 19 19.55 3.08 0.22
CA ASP A 19 19.86 2.76 -1.18
C ASP A 19 20.86 1.60 -1.34
N SER A 20 21.67 1.32 -0.31
CA SER A 20 22.57 0.15 -0.29
C SER A 20 21.92 -1.16 0.17
N VAL A 21 20.65 -1.14 0.60
CA VAL A 21 19.96 -2.37 1.04
C VAL A 21 19.57 -3.22 -0.17
N ASN A 22 19.68 -4.54 -0.06
CA ASN A 22 19.16 -5.44 -1.10
C ASN A 22 17.63 -5.27 -1.22
N PRO A 23 17.07 -5.03 -2.43
CA PRO A 23 15.64 -4.95 -2.66
C PRO A 23 14.84 -6.10 -2.01
N ASP A 24 15.34 -7.33 -2.06
CA ASP A 24 14.66 -8.48 -1.49
C ASP A 24 14.52 -8.38 0.05
N HIS A 25 15.52 -7.82 0.74
CA HIS A 25 15.43 -7.61 2.19
C HIS A 25 14.34 -6.60 2.56
N VAL A 26 14.08 -5.61 1.71
CA VAL A 26 12.98 -4.66 1.92
C VAL A 26 11.64 -5.39 1.81
N ILE A 27 11.47 -6.21 0.78
CA ILE A 27 10.22 -6.94 0.54
C ILE A 27 9.96 -7.93 1.67
N PHE A 28 10.95 -8.77 2.00
CA PHE A 28 10.80 -9.74 3.09
C PHE A 28 10.65 -9.07 4.46
N GLY A 29 11.27 -7.90 4.67
CA GLY A 29 11.06 -7.11 5.88
C GLY A 29 9.61 -6.63 6.03
N LEU A 30 9.00 -6.14 4.95
CA LEU A 30 7.59 -5.73 4.94
C LEU A 30 6.66 -6.94 5.13
N ILE A 31 6.93 -8.07 4.46
CA ILE A 31 6.16 -9.31 4.62
C ILE A 31 6.26 -9.80 6.07
N GLY A 32 7.47 -9.84 6.64
CA GLY A 32 7.70 -10.25 8.02
C GLY A 32 7.00 -9.35 9.04
N ALA A 33 6.98 -8.03 8.82
CA ALA A 33 6.24 -7.09 9.66
C ALA A 33 4.73 -7.36 9.63
N ASN A 34 4.13 -7.59 8.45
CA ASN A 34 2.71 -7.95 8.34
C ASN A 34 2.44 -9.32 8.99
N ALA A 35 3.34 -10.30 8.80
CA ALA A 35 3.20 -11.64 9.37
C ALA A 35 3.22 -11.60 10.91
N LEU A 36 4.07 -10.76 11.49
CA LEU A 36 4.12 -10.54 12.93
C LEU A 36 2.80 -9.99 13.47
N VAL A 37 2.21 -8.99 12.81
CA VAL A 37 0.93 -8.42 13.24
C VAL A 37 -0.22 -9.41 13.03
N LEU A 38 -0.21 -10.19 11.96
CA LEU A 38 -1.15 -11.31 11.77
C LEU A 38 -1.02 -12.30 12.94
N PHE A 39 0.20 -12.69 13.32
CA PHE A 39 0.42 -13.58 14.46
C PHE A 39 -0.11 -12.98 15.77
N MET A 40 0.03 -11.66 15.97
CA MET A 40 -0.59 -10.97 17.11
C MET A 40 -2.12 -11.07 17.07
N TRP A 41 -2.77 -11.01 15.90
CA TRP A 41 -4.21 -11.27 15.77
C TRP A 41 -4.58 -12.72 16.10
N GLN A 42 -3.79 -13.70 15.65
CA GLN A 42 -4.07 -15.13 15.87
C GLN A 42 -3.89 -15.55 17.34
N THR A 43 -3.18 -14.76 18.14
CA THR A 43 -2.94 -15.02 19.57
C THR A 43 -3.86 -14.22 20.50
N VAL A 44 -4.90 -13.60 19.95
CA VAL A 44 -5.95 -12.91 20.72
C VAL A 44 -6.85 -13.94 21.42
N ASP A 45 -6.62 -14.12 22.71
CA ASP A 45 -7.35 -15.01 23.62
C ASP A 45 -8.17 -14.25 24.68
N THR A 46 -7.93 -12.95 24.82
CA THR A 46 -8.52 -12.10 25.86
C THR A 46 -9.10 -10.82 25.28
N SER A 47 -10.09 -10.24 25.98
CA SER A 47 -10.69 -8.95 25.62
C SER A 47 -9.64 -7.82 25.61
N SER A 48 -8.66 -7.85 26.51
CA SER A 48 -7.58 -6.86 26.55
C SER A 48 -6.67 -6.93 25.32
N LYS A 49 -6.27 -8.13 24.88
CA LYS A 49 -5.50 -8.28 23.63
C LYS A 49 -6.33 -7.84 22.42
N ARG A 50 -7.61 -8.20 22.36
CA ARG A 50 -8.53 -7.74 21.29
C ARG A 50 -8.60 -6.22 21.25
N GLN A 51 -8.81 -5.58 22.40
CA GLN A 51 -8.89 -4.13 22.50
C GLN A 51 -7.57 -3.47 22.07
N PHE A 52 -6.43 -4.04 22.45
CA PHE A 52 -5.12 -3.56 22.02
C PHE A 52 -4.97 -3.61 20.48
N MET A 53 -5.33 -4.73 19.86
CA MET A 53 -5.25 -4.90 18.40
C MET A 53 -6.20 -3.94 17.67
N VAL A 54 -7.45 -3.83 18.11
CA VAL A 54 -8.40 -2.88 17.53
C VAL A 54 -7.90 -1.45 17.66
N THR A 55 -7.44 -1.05 18.84
CA THR A 55 -7.05 0.33 19.12
C THR A 55 -5.78 0.78 18.37
N ASN A 56 -4.86 -0.15 18.08
CA ASN A 56 -3.55 0.18 17.55
C ASN A 56 -3.27 -0.34 16.14
N PHE A 57 -4.00 -1.34 15.67
CA PHE A 57 -3.77 -2.00 14.38
C PHE A 57 -5.02 -1.98 13.49
N THR A 58 -6.00 -1.13 13.81
CA THR A 58 -7.11 -0.80 12.91
C THR A 58 -7.26 0.71 12.87
N THR A 59 -7.87 1.22 11.80
CA THR A 59 -8.11 2.65 11.63
C THR A 59 -9.57 2.94 11.33
N SER A 60 -10.06 4.06 11.84
CA SER A 60 -11.42 4.56 11.62
C SER A 60 -11.49 6.05 11.97
N PRO A 61 -12.57 6.78 11.61
CA PRO A 61 -12.77 8.17 12.02
C PRO A 61 -12.59 8.39 13.52
N ALA A 62 -13.15 7.52 14.36
CA ALA A 62 -13.00 7.59 15.81
C ALA A 62 -11.53 7.48 16.30
N HIS A 63 -10.70 6.65 15.65
CA HIS A 63 -9.28 6.56 15.96
C HIS A 63 -8.56 7.89 15.68
N ILE A 64 -8.84 8.50 14.52
CA ILE A 64 -8.22 9.77 14.15
C ILE A 64 -8.70 10.91 15.05
N MET A 65 -10.00 10.97 15.35
CA MET A 65 -10.58 11.98 16.26
C MET A 65 -10.07 11.85 17.70
N SER A 66 -9.67 10.66 18.13
CA SER A 66 -9.04 10.44 19.44
C SER A 66 -7.52 10.65 19.44
N GLY A 67 -6.95 11.20 18.36
CA GLY A 67 -5.53 11.52 18.25
C GLY A 67 -4.62 10.35 17.85
N ARG A 68 -5.18 9.19 17.48
CA ARG A 68 -4.43 7.98 17.12
C ARG A 68 -3.99 7.99 15.66
N VAL A 69 -3.31 9.04 15.24
CA VAL A 69 -2.87 9.20 13.84
C VAL A 69 -1.93 8.09 13.35
N HIS A 70 -1.26 7.38 14.28
CA HIS A 70 -0.42 6.23 13.96
C HIS A 70 -1.19 5.08 13.31
N THR A 71 -2.51 4.98 13.56
CA THR A 71 -3.35 3.93 12.99
C THR A 71 -3.45 4.00 11.47
N LEU A 72 -3.22 5.17 10.86
CA LEU A 72 -3.13 5.31 9.41
C LEU A 72 -1.98 4.48 8.82
N LEU A 73 -0.91 4.26 9.58
CA LEU A 73 0.20 3.43 9.16
C LEU A 73 0.08 2.00 9.68
N THR A 74 -0.16 1.82 10.97
CA THR A 74 -0.16 0.48 11.58
C THR A 74 -1.31 -0.40 11.09
N ALA A 75 -2.45 0.19 10.72
CA ALA A 75 -3.55 -0.58 10.11
C ALA A 75 -3.15 -1.14 8.73
N ALA A 76 -2.22 -0.51 8.01
CA ALA A 76 -1.72 -1.04 6.73
C ALA A 76 -0.82 -2.28 6.90
N PHE A 77 -0.34 -2.55 8.11
CA PHE A 77 0.43 -3.75 8.45
C PHE A 77 -0.43 -4.84 9.12
N SER A 78 -1.75 -4.67 9.16
CA SER A 78 -2.66 -5.47 9.98
C SER A 78 -3.60 -6.29 9.12
N HIS A 79 -3.71 -7.58 9.44
CA HIS A 79 -4.64 -8.53 8.80
C HIS A 79 -5.26 -9.41 9.87
N ALA A 80 -6.59 -9.40 9.98
CA ALA A 80 -7.30 -10.27 10.91
C ALA A 80 -7.52 -11.68 10.33
N ASP A 81 -7.57 -11.80 9.00
CA ASP A 81 -7.78 -13.06 8.29
C ASP A 81 -6.56 -13.44 7.42
N THR A 82 -6.28 -14.74 7.35
CA THR A 82 -5.13 -15.29 6.64
C THR A 82 -5.25 -15.16 5.13
N GLY A 83 -6.47 -15.19 4.57
CA GLY A 83 -6.69 -15.10 3.13
C GLY A 83 -6.34 -13.70 2.58
N HIS A 84 -6.81 -12.66 3.24
CA HIS A 84 -6.50 -11.27 2.92
C HIS A 84 -5.02 -10.96 3.12
N PHE A 85 -4.39 -11.50 4.17
CA PHE A 85 -2.94 -11.45 4.33
C PHE A 85 -2.22 -12.08 3.13
N PHE A 86 -2.58 -13.32 2.78
CA PHE A 86 -1.93 -14.06 1.70
C PHE A 86 -2.06 -13.32 0.36
N GLY A 87 -3.25 -12.86 -0.01
CA GLY A 87 -3.46 -12.11 -1.25
C GLY A 87 -2.60 -10.84 -1.34
N ASN A 88 -2.50 -10.08 -0.24
CA ASN A 88 -1.67 -8.89 -0.20
C ASN A 88 -0.18 -9.21 -0.28
N MET A 89 0.29 -10.21 0.47
CA MET A 89 1.71 -10.56 0.50
C MET A 89 2.16 -11.18 -0.82
N LEU A 90 1.28 -11.91 -1.49
CA LEU A 90 1.52 -12.40 -2.85
C LEU A 90 1.71 -11.25 -3.83
N GLY A 91 0.81 -10.26 -3.81
CA GLY A 91 0.94 -9.05 -4.63
C GLY A 91 2.21 -8.27 -4.32
N LEU A 92 2.52 -8.09 -3.03
CA LEU A 92 3.76 -7.45 -2.59
C LEU A 92 5.01 -8.23 -3.01
N PHE A 93 4.98 -9.55 -2.98
CA PHE A 93 6.11 -10.38 -3.39
C PHE A 93 6.41 -10.23 -4.89
N PHE A 94 5.40 -10.35 -5.75
CA PHE A 94 5.63 -10.25 -7.20
C PHE A 94 5.86 -8.81 -7.65
N PHE A 95 4.88 -7.92 -7.43
CA PHE A 95 4.95 -6.54 -7.92
C PHE A 95 5.93 -5.71 -7.09
N GLY A 96 6.03 -5.97 -5.78
CA GLY A 96 6.96 -5.23 -4.93
C GLY A 96 8.42 -5.48 -5.28
N ARG A 97 8.82 -6.73 -5.55
CA ARG A 97 10.20 -7.03 -5.99
C ARG A 97 10.53 -6.33 -7.31
N GLU A 98 9.64 -6.41 -8.30
CA GLU A 98 9.81 -5.76 -9.60
C GLU A 98 9.96 -4.24 -9.44
N VAL A 99 9.03 -3.59 -8.73
CA VAL A 99 9.03 -2.14 -8.54
C VAL A 99 10.19 -1.68 -7.67
N CYS A 100 10.57 -2.45 -6.65
CA CYS A 100 11.72 -2.13 -5.80
C CYS A 100 13.05 -2.25 -6.57
N ALA A 101 13.17 -3.20 -7.49
CA ALA A 101 14.33 -3.29 -8.38
C ALA A 101 14.44 -2.06 -9.31
N ILE A 102 13.31 -1.53 -9.78
CA ILE A 102 13.27 -0.35 -10.67
C ILE A 102 13.53 0.96 -9.92
N LEU A 103 12.88 1.14 -8.77
CA LEU A 103 12.92 2.39 -8.02
C LEU A 103 14.12 2.48 -7.07
N GLY A 104 14.64 1.33 -6.64
CA GLY A 104 15.54 1.21 -5.50
C GLY A 104 14.79 1.21 -4.16
N PRO A 105 15.40 0.63 -3.10
CA PRO A 105 14.83 0.45 -1.77
C PRO A 105 14.15 1.69 -1.18
N LYS A 106 14.85 2.83 -1.20
CA LYS A 106 14.40 4.05 -0.53
C LYS A 106 13.12 4.60 -1.17
N ARG A 107 13.10 4.68 -2.50
CA ARG A 107 11.95 5.20 -3.25
C ARG A 107 10.78 4.23 -3.18
N PHE A 108 11.05 2.93 -3.23
CA PHE A 108 10.04 1.90 -3.01
C PHE A 108 9.40 2.02 -1.62
N LEU A 109 10.18 2.14 -0.55
CA LEU A 109 9.65 2.36 0.80
C LEU A 109 8.84 3.65 0.90
N GLY A 110 9.29 4.72 0.25
CA GLY A 110 8.53 5.97 0.18
C GLY A 110 7.17 5.80 -0.52
N LEU A 111 7.13 5.06 -1.64
CA LEU A 111 5.90 4.72 -2.34
C LEU A 111 5.00 3.85 -1.47
N TYR A 112 5.52 2.76 -0.91
CA TYR A 112 4.74 1.80 -0.12
C TYR A 112 4.16 2.43 1.16
N LEU A 113 5.01 3.05 1.99
CA LEU A 113 4.57 3.64 3.26
C LEU A 113 3.75 4.92 3.06
N GLY A 114 4.09 5.74 2.05
CA GLY A 114 3.34 6.95 1.73
C GLY A 114 1.94 6.62 1.20
N SER A 115 1.83 5.64 0.31
CA SER A 115 0.53 5.19 -0.20
C SER A 115 -0.28 4.44 0.85
N ALA A 116 0.33 3.69 1.76
CA ALA A 116 -0.35 3.10 2.92
C ALA A 116 -1.11 4.18 3.71
N VAL A 117 -0.40 5.20 4.19
CA VAL A 117 -0.98 6.28 5.00
C VAL A 117 -2.06 7.04 4.23
N ALA A 118 -1.78 7.40 2.97
CA ALA A 118 -2.72 8.16 2.16
C ALA A 118 -3.98 7.37 1.80
N ALA A 119 -3.86 6.06 1.52
CA ALA A 119 -4.99 5.19 1.26
C ALA A 119 -5.85 4.99 2.51
N SER A 120 -5.22 4.74 3.67
CA SER A 120 -5.93 4.67 4.96
C SER A 120 -6.64 5.99 5.29
N LEU A 121 -6.00 7.14 5.02
CA LEU A 121 -6.61 8.44 5.23
C LEU A 121 -7.80 8.66 4.29
N ALA A 122 -7.67 8.32 3.00
CA ALA A 122 -8.76 8.42 2.03
C ALA A 122 -9.95 7.56 2.44
N GLN A 123 -9.71 6.35 2.95
CA GLN A 123 -10.76 5.48 3.49
C GLN A 123 -11.45 6.12 4.70
N VAL A 124 -10.68 6.63 5.67
CA VAL A 124 -11.24 7.25 6.88
C VAL A 124 -12.05 8.51 6.56
N VAL A 125 -11.53 9.38 5.70
CA VAL A 125 -12.20 10.65 5.34
C VAL A 125 -13.46 10.41 4.53
N SER A 126 -13.45 9.38 3.68
CA SER A 126 -14.61 9.06 2.84
C SER A 126 -15.70 8.31 3.60
N GLN A 127 -15.37 7.61 4.68
CA GLN A 127 -16.29 6.75 5.41
C GLN A 127 -17.59 7.43 5.88
N PRO A 128 -17.59 8.65 6.44
CA PRO A 128 -18.84 9.35 6.81
C PRO A 128 -19.77 9.64 5.63
N LEU A 129 -19.26 9.62 4.39
CA LEU A 129 -20.04 9.93 3.19
C LEU A 129 -20.92 8.76 2.72
N TYR A 130 -20.60 7.53 3.11
CA TYR A 130 -21.32 6.33 2.64
C TYR A 130 -21.66 5.33 3.75
N SER A 131 -21.16 5.51 4.97
CA SER A 131 -21.47 4.65 6.11
C SER A 131 -21.84 5.48 7.34
N SER A 132 -23.00 5.16 7.91
CA SER A 132 -23.43 5.71 9.21
C SER A 132 -22.73 5.03 10.40
N ARG A 133 -21.90 3.99 10.15
CA ARG A 133 -21.21 3.22 11.19
C ARG A 133 -19.71 3.49 11.17
N ASN A 134 -19.12 3.55 12.36
CA ASN A 134 -17.66 3.53 12.54
C ASN A 134 -17.13 2.11 12.31
N SER A 135 -17.06 1.70 11.05
CA SER A 135 -16.34 0.53 10.55
C SER A 135 -14.84 0.67 10.76
N LEU A 136 -14.21 -0.43 11.17
CA LEU A 136 -12.77 -0.55 11.30
C LEU A 136 -12.17 -0.96 9.94
N SER A 137 -11.04 -0.35 9.58
CA SER A 137 -10.28 -0.68 8.37
C SER A 137 -8.88 -1.16 8.74
N LEU A 138 -8.41 -2.20 8.06
CA LEU A 138 -7.09 -2.79 8.19
C LEU A 138 -6.71 -3.51 6.89
N GLY A 139 -5.42 -3.56 6.58
CA GLY A 139 -4.87 -4.28 5.43
C GLY A 139 -3.88 -3.45 4.61
N ALA A 140 -2.89 -4.14 4.07
CA ALA A 140 -1.86 -3.56 3.19
C ALA A 140 -2.34 -3.18 1.79
N SER A 141 -3.61 -3.46 1.46
CA SER A 141 -4.12 -3.44 0.08
C SER A 141 -4.02 -2.08 -0.61
N GLY A 142 -4.15 -0.97 0.11
CA GLY A 142 -3.91 0.37 -0.45
C GLY A 142 -2.47 0.54 -0.96
N ALA A 143 -1.48 0.11 -0.17
CA ALA A 143 -0.07 0.19 -0.56
C ALA A 143 0.28 -0.82 -1.65
N VAL A 144 -0.24 -2.04 -1.55
CA VAL A 144 -0.07 -3.08 -2.58
C VAL A 144 -0.67 -2.62 -3.90
N ASN A 145 -1.86 -2.00 -3.90
CA ASN A 145 -2.47 -1.45 -5.12
C ASN A 145 -1.64 -0.32 -5.73
N ALA A 146 -0.99 0.52 -4.93
CA ALA A 146 -0.08 1.54 -5.46
C ALA A 146 1.12 0.92 -6.18
N VAL A 147 1.72 -0.12 -5.59
CA VAL A 147 2.83 -0.85 -6.18
C VAL A 147 2.39 -1.60 -7.45
N THR A 148 1.26 -2.30 -7.40
CA THR A 148 0.69 -3.01 -8.55
C THR A 148 0.35 -2.06 -9.68
N ALA A 149 -0.32 -0.94 -9.41
CA ALA A 149 -0.66 0.04 -10.44
C ALA A 149 0.60 0.66 -11.07
N PHE A 150 1.63 0.94 -10.28
CA PHE A 150 2.92 1.39 -10.79
C PHE A 150 3.55 0.35 -11.73
N SER A 151 3.57 -0.93 -11.34
CA SER A 151 4.08 -2.05 -12.15
C SER A 151 3.31 -2.18 -13.47
N ILE A 152 1.98 -2.19 -13.42
CA ILE A 152 1.11 -2.28 -14.62
C ILE A 152 1.36 -1.10 -15.56
N CYS A 153 1.59 0.10 -15.04
CA CYS A 153 1.95 1.25 -15.88
C CYS A 153 3.34 1.11 -16.54
N MET A 154 4.31 0.47 -15.88
CA MET A 154 5.63 0.18 -16.47
C MET A 154 5.57 -0.93 -17.52
N PHE A 155 4.78 -1.98 -17.27
CA PHE A 155 4.74 -3.19 -18.11
C PHE A 155 3.30 -3.58 -18.48
N PRO A 156 2.56 -2.74 -19.22
CA PRO A 156 1.14 -2.95 -19.47
C PRO A 156 0.84 -4.25 -20.22
N HIS A 157 1.76 -4.70 -21.08
CA HIS A 157 1.61 -5.91 -21.89
C HIS A 157 2.24 -7.17 -21.26
N SER A 158 2.79 -7.08 -20.04
CA SER A 158 3.25 -8.26 -19.33
C SER A 158 2.08 -9.19 -19.00
N THR A 159 2.33 -10.50 -18.90
CA THR A 159 1.28 -11.47 -18.57
C THR A 159 1.18 -11.64 -17.07
N ILE A 160 -0.01 -11.46 -16.53
CA ILE A 160 -0.37 -11.75 -15.13
C ILE A 160 -1.35 -12.91 -15.13
N LEU A 161 -1.08 -13.92 -14.30
CA LEU A 161 -2.02 -15.02 -14.07
C LEU A 161 -3.09 -14.60 -13.08
N LEU A 162 -4.26 -14.21 -13.57
CA LEU A 162 -5.41 -13.92 -12.72
C LEU A 162 -5.85 -15.21 -12.01
N MET A 163 -5.86 -15.15 -10.67
CA MET A 163 -6.15 -16.30 -9.80
C MET A 163 -5.30 -17.55 -10.09
N PHE A 164 -4.08 -17.37 -10.61
CA PHE A 164 -3.17 -18.44 -11.04
C PHE A 164 -3.67 -19.34 -12.20
N VAL A 165 -4.80 -19.01 -12.81
CA VAL A 165 -5.42 -19.84 -13.86
C VAL A 165 -5.40 -19.13 -15.21
N LEU A 166 -5.82 -17.86 -15.24
CA LEU A 166 -6.09 -17.17 -16.50
C LEU A 166 -4.96 -16.16 -16.83
N PRO A 167 -4.10 -16.43 -17.84
CA PRO A 167 -3.10 -15.47 -18.28
C PRO A 167 -3.79 -14.32 -19.01
N LEU A 168 -3.62 -13.11 -18.47
CA LEU A 168 -4.13 -11.89 -19.08
C LEU A 168 -3.02 -10.82 -19.14
N PRO A 169 -3.07 -9.91 -20.13
CA PRO A 169 -2.22 -8.73 -20.11
C PRO A 169 -2.45 -7.90 -18.84
N ALA A 170 -1.38 -7.34 -18.29
CA ALA A 170 -1.41 -6.60 -17.04
C ALA A 170 -2.39 -5.43 -17.06
N TYR A 171 -2.52 -4.72 -18.19
CA TYR A 171 -3.49 -3.65 -18.34
C TYR A 171 -4.96 -4.13 -18.21
N VAL A 172 -5.26 -5.36 -18.65
CA VAL A 172 -6.60 -5.96 -18.53
C VAL A 172 -6.87 -6.25 -17.06
N VAL A 173 -5.93 -6.92 -16.38
CA VAL A 173 -6.05 -7.26 -14.95
C VAL A 173 -6.21 -6.00 -14.10
N GLY A 174 -5.38 -4.98 -14.33
CA GLY A 174 -5.47 -3.70 -13.63
C GLY A 174 -6.81 -2.99 -13.86
N SER A 175 -7.30 -2.98 -15.11
CA SER A 175 -8.59 -2.36 -15.44
C SER A 175 -9.74 -3.08 -14.75
N LEU A 176 -9.76 -4.42 -14.74
CA LEU A 176 -10.79 -5.21 -14.05
C LEU A 176 -10.80 -4.94 -12.54
N PHE A 177 -9.63 -4.85 -11.90
CA PHE A 177 -9.54 -4.52 -10.47
C PHE A 177 -10.04 -3.11 -10.16
N ILE A 178 -9.66 -2.11 -10.97
CA ILE A 178 -10.15 -0.72 -10.82
C ILE A 178 -11.68 -0.68 -11.00
N LEU A 179 -12.22 -1.33 -12.03
CA LEU A 179 -13.66 -1.35 -12.29
C LEU A 179 -14.43 -2.03 -11.14
N ARG A 180 -13.92 -3.15 -10.62
CA ARG A 180 -14.49 -3.82 -9.44
C ARG A 180 -14.50 -2.87 -8.23
N ASP A 181 -13.41 -2.16 -7.97
CA ASP A 181 -13.33 -1.24 -6.82
C ASP A 181 -14.21 0.00 -7.00
N ILE A 182 -14.36 0.54 -8.23
CA ILE A 182 -15.34 1.60 -8.50
C ILE A 182 -16.77 1.09 -8.26
N TRP A 183 -17.10 -0.09 -8.77
CA TRP A 183 -18.42 -0.69 -8.57
C TRP A 183 -18.73 -0.91 -7.10
N GLY A 184 -17.78 -1.46 -6.34
CA GLY A 184 -17.92 -1.64 -4.89
C GLY A 184 -18.04 -0.33 -4.13
N ALA A 185 -17.26 0.70 -4.51
CA ALA A 185 -17.34 2.02 -3.87
C ALA A 185 -18.67 2.74 -4.12
N VAL A 186 -19.32 2.51 -5.28
CA VAL A 186 -20.58 3.19 -5.66
C VAL A 186 -21.82 2.38 -5.27
N GLY A 187 -21.78 1.06 -5.45
CA GLY A 187 -22.95 0.18 -5.41
C GLY A 187 -23.17 -0.55 -4.09
N ASP A 188 -22.11 -0.94 -3.36
CA ASP A 188 -22.24 -1.87 -2.24
C ASP A 188 -21.69 -1.27 -0.92
N ARG A 189 -22.61 -0.73 -0.12
CA ARG A 189 -22.29 0.09 1.06
C ARG A 189 -21.91 -0.72 2.31
N ASN A 190 -21.94 -2.06 2.24
CA ASN A 190 -21.80 -2.95 3.41
C ASN A 190 -20.81 -4.12 3.22
N THR A 191 -19.96 -4.13 2.19
CA THR A 191 -19.04 -5.26 1.93
C THR A 191 -17.92 -5.41 2.96
N GLY A 192 -17.64 -4.37 3.76
CA GLY A 192 -16.47 -4.33 4.64
C GLY A 192 -15.13 -4.23 3.87
N VAL A 193 -15.17 -4.04 2.54
CA VAL A 193 -13.99 -3.93 1.68
C VAL A 193 -13.61 -2.46 1.49
N GLY A 194 -12.32 -2.13 1.67
CA GLY A 194 -11.78 -0.78 1.52
C GLY A 194 -11.62 -0.33 0.08
N HIS A 195 -12.69 -0.32 -0.72
CA HIS A 195 -12.65 0.05 -2.13
C HIS A 195 -12.06 1.46 -2.37
N VAL A 196 -12.34 2.42 -1.48
CA VAL A 196 -11.75 3.77 -1.57
C VAL A 196 -10.25 3.74 -1.30
N ALA A 197 -9.78 2.99 -0.30
CA ALA A 197 -8.35 2.77 -0.08
C ALA A 197 -7.67 2.15 -1.31
N HIS A 198 -8.31 1.17 -1.94
CA HIS A 198 -7.79 0.51 -3.15
C HIS A 198 -7.62 1.49 -4.32
N LEU A 199 -8.64 2.32 -4.57
CA LEU A 199 -8.62 3.32 -5.64
C LEU A 199 -7.61 4.43 -5.35
N ALA A 200 -7.54 4.91 -4.11
CA ALA A 200 -6.56 5.90 -3.68
C ALA A 200 -5.12 5.36 -3.87
N GLY A 201 -4.87 4.12 -3.44
CA GLY A 201 -3.61 3.43 -3.66
C GLY A 201 -3.22 3.36 -5.14
N ALA A 202 -4.11 2.81 -5.97
CA ALA A 202 -3.88 2.70 -7.41
C ALA A 202 -3.59 4.07 -8.05
N GLY A 203 -4.36 5.10 -7.70
CA GLY A 203 -4.16 6.47 -8.17
C GLY A 203 -2.78 7.03 -7.79
N ILE A 204 -2.32 6.80 -6.56
CA ILE A 204 -0.97 7.21 -6.10
C ILE A 204 0.12 6.49 -6.91
N GLY A 205 -0.03 5.19 -7.14
CA GLY A 205 0.88 4.40 -7.96
C GLY A 205 1.02 4.94 -9.38
N MET A 206 -0.11 5.16 -10.06
CA MET A 206 -0.17 5.73 -11.40
C MET A 206 0.44 7.14 -11.44
N PHE A 207 0.10 7.98 -10.45
CA PHE A 207 0.67 9.33 -10.34
C PHE A 207 2.19 9.29 -10.16
N TYR A 208 2.70 8.43 -9.28
CA TYR A 208 4.12 8.29 -9.03
C TYR A 208 4.88 7.81 -10.27
N TYR A 209 4.32 6.84 -11.00
CA TYR A 209 4.82 6.41 -12.30
C TYR A 209 4.90 7.60 -13.28
N ARG A 210 3.81 8.33 -13.48
CA ARG A 210 3.79 9.50 -14.39
C ARG A 210 4.79 10.56 -13.98
N ARG A 211 4.99 10.80 -12.68
CA ARG A 211 5.95 11.78 -12.17
C ARG A 211 7.41 11.39 -12.44
N MET A 212 7.70 10.10 -12.47
CA MET A 212 9.05 9.55 -12.69
C MET A 212 9.37 9.35 -14.18
N PHE A 213 8.39 8.91 -14.98
CA PHE A 213 8.60 8.47 -16.37
C PHE A 213 7.82 9.27 -17.41
N GLY A 214 6.79 10.02 -17.03
CA GLY A 214 5.95 10.81 -17.93
C GLY A 214 6.63 12.03 -18.57
N ARG A 215 7.90 12.33 -18.21
CA ARG A 215 8.73 13.36 -18.86
C ARG A 215 9.73 12.80 -19.88
N ARG A 216 9.73 11.48 -20.13
CA ARG A 216 10.65 10.80 -21.06
C ARG A 216 9.99 10.38 -22.38
N SER A 217 8.79 10.86 -22.71
CA SER A 217 8.20 10.72 -24.04
C SER A 217 8.84 11.69 -25.06
N GLY A 218 10.17 11.61 -25.14
CA GLY A 218 11.02 12.07 -26.22
C GLY A 218 12.12 11.03 -26.36
N PHE A 219 12.00 10.17 -27.37
CA PHE A 219 13.00 9.19 -27.80
C PHE A 219 13.29 7.97 -26.89
N ARG A 220 12.71 6.82 -27.26
CA ARG A 220 13.43 5.74 -27.97
C ARG A 220 12.51 4.52 -28.15
N ARG A 221 12.04 4.34 -29.40
CA ARG A 221 11.76 3.01 -29.95
C ARG A 221 13.11 2.33 -30.20
N PHE A 222 13.25 1.09 -29.75
CA PHE A 222 14.07 0.09 -30.40
C PHE A 222 13.21 -1.16 -30.52
#